data_AF-A0A821K156-F1
#
_entry.id   AF-A0A821K156-F1
#
_cell.length_a   1.000
_cell.length_b   1.000
_cell.length_c   1.000
_cell.angle_alpha   90.00
_cell.angle_beta   90.00
_cell.angle_gamma   90.00
#
_symmetry.space_group_name_H-M   'P 1'
#
loop_
_entity.id
_entity.type
_entity.pdbx_description
1 polymer ?
#
loop_
_entity_poly.entity_id
_entity_poly.type
_entity_poly.pdbx_seq_one_letter_code
_entity_poly.pdbx_strand_id
1 'polypeptide(L)'
;ALQYVFFTLKGLVAIAVALYVQRGLLDYSALVKTYWPEYEQNGKENTTVVDILSHRAGLTLDDYPMERILNLTVMVHTRSLSISRFLSGGL
;
A
#
# COMPACT_ATOMS: atom_id res chain seq x y z
N ALA A 1 -26.91 -11.65 8.59
CA ALA A 1 -26.15 -11.79 7.33
C ALA A 1 -24.88 -10.97 7.45
N LEU A 2 -23.72 -11.53 7.10
CA LEU A 2 -22.45 -10.79 7.06
C LEU A 2 -22.37 -10.03 5.73
N GLN A 3 -22.18 -8.71 5.76
CA GLN A 3 -22.07 -7.87 4.56
C GLN A 3 -20.60 -7.58 4.24
N TYR A 4 -20.25 -7.70 2.96
CA TYR A 4 -18.91 -7.41 2.46
C TYR A 4 -18.79 -5.92 2.12
N VAL A 5 -17.92 -5.21 2.84
CA VAL A 5 -17.67 -3.77 2.64
C VAL A 5 -16.23 -3.61 2.14
N PHE A 6 -16.10 -3.27 0.86
CA PHE A 6 -14.86 -3.33 0.06
C PHE A 6 -13.64 -2.61 0.62
N PHE A 7 -13.83 -1.59 1.48
CA PHE A 7 -12.73 -0.73 1.95
C PHE A 7 -12.59 -0.67 3.48
N THR A 8 -13.34 -1.47 4.23
CA THR A 8 -13.29 -1.47 5.72
C THR A 8 -11.92 -1.83 6.26
N LEU A 9 -11.14 -2.61 5.51
CA LEU A 9 -9.79 -3.00 5.91
C LEU A 9 -8.82 -1.82 5.99
N LYS A 10 -9.03 -0.72 5.25
CA LYS A 10 -8.18 0.48 5.36
C LYS A 10 -8.21 1.08 6.77
N GLY A 11 -9.38 1.07 7.42
CA GLY A 11 -9.52 1.52 8.81
C GLY A 11 -8.76 0.61 9.79
N LEU A 12 -8.85 -0.71 9.61
CA LEU A 12 -8.12 -1.66 10.45
C LEU A 12 -6.59 -1.52 10.26
N VAL A 13 -6.14 -1.33 9.03
CA VAL A 13 -4.72 -1.07 8.72
C VAL A 13 -4.27 0.25 9.36
N ALA A 14 -5.08 1.30 9.30
CA ALA A 14 -4.76 2.58 9.95
C ALA A 14 -4.61 2.44 11.47
N ILE A 15 -5.46 1.63 12.11
CA ILE A 15 -5.34 1.33 13.55
C ILE A 15 -4.05 0.56 13.84
N ALA A 16 -3.72 -0.46 13.04
CA ALA A 16 -2.48 -1.21 13.20
C ALA A 16 -1.25 -0.31 13.04
N VAL A 17 -1.24 0.57 12.04
CA VAL A 17 -0.19 1.58 11.84
C VAL A 17 -0.06 2.49 13.06
N ALA A 18 -1.18 3.00 13.59
CA ALA A 18 -1.17 3.85 14.77
C ALA A 18 -0.56 3.15 16.00
N LEU A 19 -0.84 1.85 16.19
CA LEU A 19 -0.23 1.05 17.27
C LEU A 19 1.29 0.88 17.08
N TYR A 20 1.77 0.72 15.85
CA TYR A 20 3.20 0.61 15.56
C TYR A 20 3.92 1.93 15.80
N VAL A 21 3.28 3.06 15.45
CA VAL A 21 3.81 4.40 15.76
C VAL A 21 3.84 4.65 17.27
N GLN A 22 2.77 4.30 17.99
CA GLN A 22 2.74 4.42 19.45
C GLN A 22 3.87 3.63 20.13
N ARG A 23 4.27 2.50 19.55
CA ARG A 23 5.37 1.65 20.04
C ARG A 23 6.76 2.11 19.58
N GLY A 24 6.87 3.18 18.79
CA GLY A 24 8.13 3.66 18.23
C GLY A 24 8.73 2.74 17.16
N LEU A 25 7.94 1.82 16.60
CA LEU A 25 8.39 0.88 15.55
C LEU A 25 8.20 1.46 14.15
N LEU A 26 7.39 2.51 14.03
CA LEU A 26 7.10 3.21 12.79
C LEU A 26 7.07 4.72 13.07
N ASP A 27 7.46 5.52 12.10
CA ASP A 27 7.39 6.98 12.14
C ASP A 27 6.68 7.47 10.87
N TYR A 28 5.69 8.35 11.05
CA TYR A 28 4.95 8.95 9.94
C TYR A 28 5.82 9.84 9.05
N SER A 29 6.84 10.49 9.62
CA SER A 29 7.76 11.37 8.91
C SER A 29 8.94 10.65 8.29
N ALA A 30 9.16 9.38 8.65
CA ALA A 30 10.22 8.59 8.06
C ALA A 30 9.95 8.29 6.58
N LEU A 31 11.03 8.15 5.82
CA LEU A 31 10.99 7.70 4.45
C LEU A 31 10.57 6.22 4.41
N VAL A 32 9.75 5.86 3.43
CA VAL A 32 9.26 4.49 3.29
C VAL A 32 10.42 3.51 3.13
N LYS A 33 11.48 3.92 2.42
CA LYS A 33 12.68 3.12 2.22
C LYS A 33 13.43 2.71 3.48
N THR A 34 13.21 3.43 4.59
CA THR A 34 13.75 3.06 5.91
C THR A 34 13.20 1.72 6.38
N TYR A 35 11.94 1.42 6.05
CA TYR A 35 11.27 0.16 6.41
C TYR A 35 11.20 -0.83 5.25
N TRP A 36 11.20 -0.34 4.01
CA TRP A 36 11.09 -1.14 2.81
C TRP A 36 12.05 -0.63 1.72
N PRO A 37 13.33 -1.01 1.76
CA PRO A 37 14.36 -0.46 0.88
C PRO A 37 14.06 -0.58 -0.60
N GLU A 38 13.49 -1.71 -1.04
CA GLU A 38 13.17 -1.97 -2.44
C GLU A 38 12.16 -0.94 -3.01
N TYR A 39 11.34 -0.32 -2.15
CA TYR A 39 10.37 0.69 -2.55
C TYR A 39 11.00 1.92 -3.23
N GLU A 40 12.25 2.27 -2.97
CA GLU A 40 12.86 3.54 -3.43
C GLU A 40 13.05 3.66 -4.94
N GLN A 41 12.70 2.62 -5.70
CA GLN A 41 12.84 2.57 -7.15
C GLN A 41 11.88 3.52 -7.89
N ASN A 42 12.33 4.01 -9.06
CA ASN A 42 11.54 4.82 -9.99
C ASN A 42 11.07 6.18 -9.41
N GLY A 43 11.95 6.91 -8.71
CA GLY A 43 11.66 8.27 -8.23
C GLY A 43 10.85 8.33 -6.93
N LYS A 44 10.75 7.20 -6.21
CA LYS A 44 9.96 7.06 -4.98
C LYS A 44 10.79 7.21 -3.70
N GLU A 45 12.06 7.58 -3.81
CA GLU A 45 13.02 7.63 -2.71
C GLU A 45 12.69 8.65 -1.61
N ASN A 46 11.88 9.67 -1.93
CA ASN A 46 11.50 10.75 -1.02
C ASN A 46 10.09 10.58 -0.44
N THR A 47 9.38 9.48 -0.75
CA THR A 47 8.04 9.25 -0.21
C THR A 47 8.11 8.95 1.28
N THR A 48 7.31 9.66 2.07
CA THR A 48 7.17 9.40 3.51
C THR A 48 6.03 8.42 3.81
N VAL A 49 6.05 7.84 5.01
CA VAL A 49 4.95 6.97 5.47
C VAL A 49 3.61 7.71 5.46
N VAL A 50 3.57 8.99 5.83
CA VAL A 50 2.34 9.79 5.79
C VAL A 50 1.83 10.01 4.36
N ASP A 51 2.71 10.10 3.36
CA ASP A 51 2.29 10.26 1.97
C ASP A 51 1.57 9.01 1.44
N ILE A 52 2.00 7.81 1.85
CA ILE A 52 1.28 6.56 1.53
C ILE A 52 -0.11 6.55 2.19
N LEU A 53 -0.16 6.84 3.49
CA LEU A 53 -1.42 6.79 4.26
C LEU A 53 -2.42 7.86 3.83
N SER A 54 -1.92 8.99 3.33
CA SER A 54 -2.73 10.12 2.87
C SER A 54 -3.05 10.06 1.38
N HIS A 55 -2.74 8.96 0.68
CA HIS A 55 -2.95 8.85 -0.77
C HIS A 55 -2.19 9.91 -1.60
N ARG A 56 -1.07 10.43 -1.10
CA ARG A 56 -0.22 11.44 -1.77
C ARG A 56 1.04 10.87 -2.42
N ALA A 57 1.29 9.57 -2.26
CA ALA A 57 2.45 8.89 -2.84
C ALA A 57 2.41 8.71 -4.37
N GLY A 58 1.37 9.18 -5.06
CA GLY A 58 1.27 9.12 -6.53
C GLY A 58 1.15 7.69 -7.10
N LEU A 59 0.72 6.71 -6.30
CA LEU A 59 0.59 5.32 -6.71
C LEU A 59 -0.79 5.06 -7.32
N THR A 60 -0.82 4.70 -8.60
CA THR A 60 -2.03 4.42 -9.38
C THR A 60 -2.14 2.94 -9.73
N LEU A 61 -3.38 2.48 -9.95
CA LEU A 61 -3.69 1.12 -10.42
C LEU A 61 -4.06 1.21 -11.91
N ASP A 62 -3.11 1.56 -12.77
CA ASP A 62 -3.41 1.94 -14.15
C ASP A 62 -3.81 0.76 -15.06
N ASP A 63 -3.46 -0.47 -14.67
CA ASP A 63 -3.53 -1.66 -15.54
C ASP A 63 -4.60 -2.70 -15.17
N TYR A 64 -5.46 -2.44 -14.19
CA TYR A 64 -6.41 -3.45 -13.71
C TYR A 64 -7.85 -3.10 -14.10
N PRO A 65 -8.52 -3.91 -14.93
CA PRO A 65 -9.94 -3.69 -15.22
C PRO A 65 -10.73 -3.75 -13.90
N MET A 66 -11.71 -2.86 -13.74
CA MET A 66 -12.45 -2.67 -12.49
C MET A 66 -13.04 -3.97 -11.93
N GLU A 67 -13.47 -4.88 -12.80
CA GLU A 67 -13.94 -6.22 -12.44
C GLU A 67 -12.90 -7.07 -11.69
N ARG A 68 -11.60 -6.89 -11.99
CA ARG A 68 -10.51 -7.59 -11.29
C ARG A 68 -10.10 -6.92 -10.00
N ILE A 69 -10.19 -5.59 -9.92
CA ILE A 69 -9.99 -4.84 -8.66
C ILE A 69 -11.07 -5.24 -7.64
N LEU A 70 -12.29 -5.48 -8.12
CA LEU A 70 -13.41 -5.91 -7.28
C LEU A 70 -13.40 -7.42 -6.99
N ASN A 71 -12.56 -8.21 -7.67
CA ASN A 71 -12.53 -9.64 -7.41
C ASN A 71 -11.65 -9.96 -6.20
N LEU A 72 -12.29 -10.22 -5.06
CA LEU A 72 -11.68 -10.66 -3.81
C LEU A 72 -10.64 -11.78 -3.96
N THR A 73 -10.95 -12.80 -4.77
CA THR A 73 -10.04 -13.92 -5.04
C THR A 73 -8.77 -13.43 -5.72
N VAL A 74 -8.91 -12.46 -6.63
CA VAL A 74 -7.78 -11.78 -7.28
C VAL A 74 -7.03 -10.91 -6.28
N MET A 75 -7.70 -10.14 -5.42
CA MET A 75 -7.03 -9.31 -4.40
C MET A 75 -6.19 -10.16 -3.43
N VAL A 76 -6.66 -11.35 -3.06
CA VAL A 76 -5.93 -12.27 -2.15
C VAL A 76 -4.80 -13.02 -2.88
N HIS A 77 -4.96 -13.37 -4.16
CA HIS A 77 -3.92 -14.08 -4.95
C HIS A 77 -2.88 -13.15 -5.61
N THR A 78 -3.15 -11.86 -5.79
CA THR A 78 -2.25 -10.91 -6.46
C THR A 78 -1.06 -10.48 -5.60
N ARG A 79 -0.79 -11.19 -4.49
CA ARG A 79 0.32 -10.90 -3.55
C ARG A 79 1.73 -11.08 -4.15
N SER A 80 1.91 -11.93 -5.16
CA SER A 80 3.26 -12.27 -5.69
C SER A 80 3.64 -11.56 -6.99
N LEU A 81 2.67 -11.09 -7.79
CA LEU A 81 2.93 -10.49 -9.12
C LEU A 81 2.87 -8.96 -9.12
N SER A 82 2.20 -8.35 -8.13
CA SER A 82 2.01 -6.90 -8.06
C SER A 82 3.20 -6.17 -7.43
N ILE A 83 3.86 -6.78 -6.44
CA ILE A 83 5.07 -6.21 -5.83
C ILE A 83 6.22 -6.18 -6.85
N SER A 84 6.43 -7.25 -7.62
CA SER A 84 7.51 -7.28 -8.62
C SER A 84 7.33 -6.25 -9.74
N ARG A 85 6.10 -6.02 -10.24
CA ARG A 85 5.79 -4.98 -11.24
C ARG A 85 5.85 -3.55 -10.68
N PHE A 86 5.38 -3.37 -9.44
CA PHE A 86 5.43 -2.09 -8.71
C PHE A 86 6.87 -1.64 -8.42
N LEU A 87 7.75 -2.59 -8.16
CA LEU A 87 9.19 -2.39 -8.00
C LEU A 87 9.86 -2.18 -9.39
N SER A 88 9.51 -2.99 -10.39
CA SER A 88 10.16 -2.94 -11.72
C SER A 88 9.77 -1.76 -12.63
N GLY A 89 8.93 -0.81 -12.19
CA GLY A 89 8.64 0.42 -12.95
C GLY A 89 7.88 0.20 -14.26
N GLY A 90 6.97 -0.77 -14.31
CA GLY A 90 6.08 -0.94 -15.46
C GLY A 90 5.06 0.21 -15.51
N LEU A 91 5.30 1.18 -16.41
CA LEU A 91 4.29 2.02 -17.05
C LEU A 91 3.29 1.17 -17.83
#